data_AF-F3ZZS2-F1
#
_entry.id   AF-F3ZZS2-F1
#
_cell.length_a   1.000
_cell.length_b   1.000
_cell.length_c   1.000
_cell.angle_alpha   90.00
_cell.angle_beta   90.00
_cell.angle_gamma   90.00
#
_symmetry.space_group_name_H-M   'P 1'
#
loop_
_entity.id
_entity.type
_entity.pdbx_description
1 polymer ?
#
loop_
_entity_poly.entity_id
_entity_poly.type
_entity_poly.pdbx_seq_one_letter_code
_entity_poly.pdbx_strand_id
1 'polypeptide(L)'
;MAKTWYPVIDYALCTECGICITRCPHGVYDPAKAPSPVVAHPEACIDHCHTCGNLCSVGAIVYVGDDTGWVPMNGMQESAESCCSYRCEASSEKKIAVEYLYLDLQTCNRCIGTDAVLDEVIATLTPALKLAGYEVEYNKIEMKTAELARQYQFLSSPTIRVNGRDIFQSVAENGCDCCSEISGADVDCRVFEHNGESYEIPPKEMLAEAILQAVFSRTESGCSCGNYELPDNLKSFYEGKKNKSVCSCGDNCC
;
A
#
# COMPACT_ATOMS: atom_id res chain seq x y z
N MET A 1 -2.88 -28.55 35.99
CA MET A 1 -1.75 -27.67 35.61
C MET A 1 -0.97 -28.42 34.56
N ALA A 2 -0.91 -27.87 33.36
CA ALA A 2 -0.19 -28.47 32.26
C ALA A 2 1.25 -27.94 32.26
N LYS A 3 2.24 -28.83 32.19
CA LYS A 3 3.66 -28.42 32.04
C LYS A 3 4.04 -28.12 30.60
N THR A 4 3.19 -28.51 29.66
CA THR A 4 3.48 -28.51 28.22
C THR A 4 2.43 -27.79 27.38
N TRP A 5 1.38 -27.23 28.01
CA TRP A 5 0.28 -26.54 27.33
C TRP A 5 0.24 -25.07 27.75
N TYR A 6 0.48 -24.16 26.81
CA TYR A 6 0.34 -22.72 27.04
C TYR A 6 0.21 -21.96 25.70
N PRO A 7 -0.48 -20.81 25.70
CA PRO A 7 -0.65 -20.00 24.50
C PRO A 7 0.67 -19.32 24.10
N VAL A 8 0.91 -19.23 22.79
CA VAL A 8 1.97 -18.46 22.14
C VAL A 8 1.28 -17.48 21.19
N ILE A 9 1.72 -16.23 21.24
CA ILE A 9 1.09 -15.12 20.52
C ILE A 9 1.99 -14.70 19.36
N ASP A 10 1.42 -14.66 18.17
CA ASP A 10 2.01 -13.98 17.02
C ASP A 10 1.71 -12.48 17.13
N TYR A 11 2.69 -11.72 17.58
CA TYR A 11 2.57 -10.27 17.74
C TYR A 11 2.46 -9.51 16.42
N ALA A 12 2.86 -10.10 15.29
CA ALA A 12 2.68 -9.47 13.97
C ALA A 12 1.21 -9.50 13.53
N LEU A 13 0.44 -10.50 13.98
CA LEU A 13 -0.99 -10.62 13.72
C LEU A 13 -1.85 -9.96 14.81
N CYS A 14 -1.33 -9.85 16.04
CA CYS A 14 -2.09 -9.36 17.18
C CYS A 14 -2.50 -7.89 17.03
N THR A 15 -3.80 -7.60 17.15
CA THR A 15 -4.35 -6.24 17.12
C THR A 15 -4.42 -5.57 18.50
N GLU A 16 -3.78 -6.17 19.51
CA GLU A 16 -3.76 -5.68 20.90
C GLU A 16 -5.16 -5.36 21.47
N CYS A 17 -6.16 -6.18 21.14
CA CYS A 17 -7.55 -5.95 21.57
C CYS A 17 -7.84 -6.30 23.04
N GLY A 18 -6.92 -6.98 23.74
CA GLY A 18 -7.03 -7.33 25.16
C GLY A 18 -8.09 -8.39 25.52
N ILE A 19 -8.82 -8.97 24.55
CA ILE A 19 -9.91 -9.92 24.82
C ILE A 19 -9.39 -11.20 25.49
N CYS A 20 -8.25 -11.73 25.04
CA CYS A 20 -7.64 -12.92 25.63
C CYS A 20 -7.24 -12.73 27.10
N ILE A 21 -6.80 -11.52 27.48
CA ILE A 21 -6.45 -11.17 28.86
C ILE A 21 -7.71 -11.12 29.72
N THR A 22 -8.73 -10.36 29.26
CA THR A 22 -9.98 -10.15 30.02
C THR A 22 -10.83 -11.41 30.18
N ARG A 23 -10.70 -12.37 29.25
CA ARG A 23 -11.51 -13.60 29.22
C ARG A 23 -10.78 -14.83 29.76
N CYS A 24 -9.53 -14.70 30.19
CA CYS A 24 -8.81 -15.80 30.84
C CYS A 24 -9.02 -15.76 32.36
N PRO A 25 -9.83 -16.67 32.95
CA PRO A 25 -10.07 -16.68 34.39
C PRO A 25 -8.89 -17.27 35.19
N HIS A 26 -7.88 -17.82 34.50
CA HIS A 26 -6.78 -18.56 35.11
C HIS A 26 -5.51 -17.73 35.33
N GLY A 27 -5.53 -16.44 34.99
CA GLY A 27 -4.39 -15.55 35.23
C GLY A 27 -3.14 -15.88 34.41
N VAL A 28 -3.30 -16.49 33.23
CA VAL A 28 -2.18 -16.85 32.33
C VAL A 28 -1.44 -15.61 31.82
N TYR A 29 -2.18 -14.52 31.60
CA TYR A 29 -1.66 -13.26 31.08
C TYR A 29 -1.31 -12.26 32.18
N ASP A 30 -0.31 -11.41 31.94
CA ASP A 30 0.04 -10.27 32.78
C ASP A 30 -0.99 -9.12 32.61
N PRO A 31 -1.82 -8.83 33.61
CA PRO A 31 -2.80 -7.73 33.51
C PRO A 31 -2.13 -6.36 33.47
N ALA A 32 -0.89 -6.21 33.97
CA ALA A 32 -0.17 -4.94 33.94
C ALA A 32 0.33 -4.57 32.53
N LYS A 33 0.34 -5.53 31.60
CA LYS A 33 0.71 -5.33 30.19
C LYS A 33 -0.49 -5.17 29.26
N ALA A 34 -1.70 -5.24 29.80
CA ALA A 34 -2.91 -5.04 29.00
C ALA A 34 -2.88 -3.66 28.30
N PRO A 35 -3.32 -3.57 27.03
CA PRO A 35 -4.05 -4.61 26.29
C PRO A 35 -3.15 -5.59 25.49
N SER A 36 -1.83 -5.41 25.50
CA SER A 36 -0.88 -6.30 24.84
C SER A 36 -0.74 -7.63 25.60
N PRO A 37 -1.04 -8.78 24.97
CA PRO A 37 -1.14 -10.05 25.68
C PRO A 37 0.23 -10.69 25.95
N VAL A 38 0.75 -10.46 27.15
CA VAL A 38 1.99 -11.10 27.64
C VAL A 38 1.65 -12.30 28.52
N VAL A 39 2.15 -13.48 28.18
CA VAL A 39 1.96 -14.71 28.98
C VAL A 39 2.96 -14.72 30.14
N ALA A 40 2.47 -14.54 31.36
CA ALA A 40 3.29 -14.50 32.58
C ALA A 40 3.26 -15.81 33.37
N HIS A 41 2.14 -16.54 33.32
CA HIS A 41 1.91 -17.77 34.07
C HIS A 41 1.48 -18.91 33.13
N PRO A 42 2.37 -19.41 32.26
CA PRO A 42 2.05 -20.47 31.30
C PRO A 42 1.51 -21.73 31.99
N GLU A 43 2.01 -22.07 33.18
CA GLU A 43 1.60 -23.22 34.00
C GLU A 43 0.16 -23.16 34.52
N ALA A 44 -0.42 -21.95 34.56
CA ALA A 44 -1.80 -21.73 34.96
C ALA A 44 -2.79 -22.05 33.83
N CYS A 45 -2.28 -22.25 32.60
CA CYS A 45 -3.13 -22.67 31.49
C CYS A 45 -3.68 -24.07 31.75
N ILE A 46 -4.99 -24.23 31.49
CA ILE A 46 -5.66 -25.52 31.58
C ILE A 46 -5.30 -26.32 30.33
N ASP A 47 -4.95 -27.58 30.55
CA ASP A 47 -4.60 -28.52 29.49
C ASP A 47 -5.75 -28.61 28.47
N HIS A 48 -5.42 -28.56 27.18
CA HIS A 48 -6.38 -28.61 26.07
C HIS A 48 -7.42 -27.46 26.05
N CYS A 49 -7.14 -26.34 26.72
CA CYS A 49 -8.00 -25.15 26.69
C CYS A 49 -7.64 -24.24 25.51
N HIS A 50 -8.63 -23.96 24.64
CA HIS A 50 -8.47 -23.08 23.47
C HIS A 50 -9.20 -21.73 23.57
N THR A 51 -9.74 -21.37 24.74
CA THR A 51 -10.66 -20.22 24.87
C THR A 51 -10.09 -18.91 24.33
N CYS A 52 -8.85 -18.53 24.67
CA CYS A 52 -8.28 -17.27 24.17
C CYS A 52 -8.04 -17.31 22.66
N GLY A 53 -7.61 -18.46 22.13
CA GLY A 53 -7.47 -18.71 20.69
C GLY A 53 -8.78 -18.60 19.92
N ASN A 54 -9.86 -19.21 20.43
CA ASN A 54 -11.20 -19.12 19.84
C ASN A 54 -11.79 -17.70 19.87
N LEU A 55 -11.38 -16.89 20.84
CA LEU A 55 -11.80 -15.49 20.97
C LEU A 55 -10.93 -14.52 20.14
N CYS A 56 -9.83 -14.99 19.56
CA CYS A 56 -8.95 -14.15 18.77
C CYS A 56 -9.55 -13.96 17.37
N SER A 57 -9.96 -12.73 17.04
CA SER A 57 -10.58 -12.37 15.76
C SER A 57 -9.62 -12.45 14.56
N VAL A 58 -8.32 -12.51 14.82
CA VAL A 58 -7.24 -12.57 13.82
C VAL A 58 -6.46 -13.89 13.92
N GLY A 59 -6.88 -14.78 14.83
CA GLY A 59 -6.23 -16.07 15.07
C GLY A 59 -4.73 -16.01 15.39
N ALA A 60 -4.28 -14.98 16.09
CA ALA A 60 -2.89 -14.75 16.47
C ALA A 60 -2.37 -15.66 17.60
N ILE A 61 -3.14 -16.66 18.06
CA ILE A 61 -2.81 -17.46 19.24
C ILE A 61 -2.79 -18.94 18.86
N VAL A 62 -1.65 -19.59 19.10
CA VAL A 62 -1.43 -21.04 18.98
C VAL A 62 -1.01 -21.60 20.34
N TYR A 63 -0.95 -22.92 20.50
CA TYR A 63 -0.59 -23.55 21.77
C TYR A 63 0.60 -24.49 21.61
N VAL A 64 1.58 -24.38 22.52
CA VAL A 64 2.63 -25.39 22.61
C VAL A 64 2.02 -26.68 23.13
N GLY A 65 2.43 -27.81 22.56
CA GLY A 65 1.99 -29.13 22.99
C GLY A 65 0.57 -29.49 22.55
N ASP A 66 -0.03 -28.74 21.61
CA ASP A 66 -1.35 -29.08 21.08
C ASP A 66 -1.32 -30.34 20.21
N ASP A 67 -2.04 -31.36 20.64
CA ASP A 67 -2.25 -32.64 19.96
C ASP A 67 -3.72 -32.88 19.58
N THR A 68 -4.59 -31.87 19.79
CA THR A 68 -6.04 -31.97 19.55
C THR A 68 -6.44 -31.78 18.10
N GLY A 69 -5.53 -31.30 17.26
CA GLY A 69 -5.81 -30.89 15.88
C GLY A 69 -6.63 -29.61 15.79
N TRP A 70 -6.75 -28.84 16.88
CA TRP A 70 -7.38 -27.53 16.86
C TRP A 70 -6.56 -26.55 16.02
N VAL A 71 -7.26 -25.69 15.29
CA VAL A 71 -6.68 -24.60 14.50
C VAL A 71 -7.41 -23.29 14.81
N PRO A 72 -6.74 -22.13 14.78
CA PRO A 72 -7.39 -20.86 15.03
C PRO A 72 -8.49 -20.59 13.99
N MET A 73 -9.75 -20.48 14.44
CA MET A 73 -10.89 -20.33 13.52
C MET A 73 -10.81 -19.09 12.61
N ASN A 74 -10.07 -18.06 13.04
CA ASN A 74 -9.87 -16.82 12.29
C ASN A 74 -8.40 -16.57 11.89
N GLY A 75 -7.52 -17.55 12.08
CA GLY A 75 -6.10 -17.47 11.73
C GLY A 75 -5.76 -18.60 10.78
N MET A 76 -5.53 -18.23 9.51
CA MET A 76 -5.15 -19.12 8.41
C MET A 76 -6.25 -20.09 7.94
N GLN A 77 -7.02 -19.66 6.93
CA GLN A 77 -7.27 -20.56 5.80
C GLN A 77 -5.97 -20.67 5.01
N GLU A 78 -5.09 -21.59 5.40
CA GLU A 78 -4.11 -22.11 4.47
C GLU A 78 -4.81 -23.13 3.57
N SER A 79 -4.81 -22.83 2.28
CA SER A 79 -5.00 -23.81 1.23
C SER A 79 -4.05 -24.99 1.48
N ALA A 80 -4.61 -26.15 1.75
CA ALA A 80 -3.87 -27.40 1.79
C ALA A 80 -3.24 -27.67 0.41
N GLU A 81 -1.96 -27.36 0.25
CA GLU A 81 -1.15 -28.04 -0.75
C GLU A 81 -0.40 -29.19 -0.10
N SER A 82 -0.94 -30.35 -0.41
CA SER A 82 -0.37 -31.69 -0.32
C SER A 82 1.16 -31.72 -0.36
N CYS A 83 1.71 -32.39 0.65
CA CYS A 83 2.99 -33.06 0.64
C CYS A 83 3.39 -33.60 -0.75
N CYS A 84 4.48 -33.08 -1.31
CA CYS A 84 5.27 -33.75 -2.35
C CYS A 84 6.77 -33.53 -2.11
N SER A 85 7.45 -34.65 -1.92
CA SER A 85 8.89 -34.85 -1.83
C SER A 85 9.68 -34.28 -3.02
N TYR A 86 10.86 -33.71 -2.73
CA TYR A 86 11.95 -33.42 -3.68
C TYR A 86 11.62 -32.45 -4.85
N ARG A 87 11.91 -31.17 -4.64
CA ARG A 87 12.74 -30.35 -5.56
C ARG A 87 13.08 -29.01 -4.91
N CYS A 88 14.36 -28.69 -4.84
CA CYS A 88 14.82 -27.33 -4.62
C CYS A 88 14.30 -26.48 -5.79
N GLU A 89 13.28 -25.67 -5.52
CA GLU A 89 12.74 -24.75 -6.52
C GLU A 89 13.57 -23.46 -6.55
N ALA A 90 13.89 -23.08 -7.79
CA ALA A 90 14.63 -21.88 -8.11
C ALA A 90 13.92 -20.65 -7.54
N SER A 91 14.71 -19.78 -6.91
CA SER A 91 14.32 -18.44 -6.48
C SER A 91 13.58 -17.72 -7.60
N SER A 92 12.25 -17.65 -7.54
CA SER A 92 11.48 -16.70 -8.33
C SER A 92 11.83 -15.31 -7.79
N GLU A 93 12.58 -14.53 -8.56
CA GLU A 93 12.93 -13.16 -8.19
C GLU A 93 11.64 -12.36 -7.97
N LYS A 94 11.51 -11.76 -6.78
CA LYS A 94 10.31 -11.00 -6.43
C LYS A 94 10.44 -9.61 -7.06
N LYS A 95 9.71 -9.36 -8.14
CA LYS A 95 9.75 -8.07 -8.84
C LYS A 95 8.81 -7.04 -8.21
N ILE A 96 9.29 -5.81 -8.07
CA ILE A 96 8.51 -4.65 -7.64
C ILE A 96 8.51 -3.66 -8.81
N ALA A 97 7.35 -3.42 -9.41
CA ALA A 97 7.19 -2.42 -10.46
C ALA A 97 6.74 -1.09 -9.84
N VAL A 98 7.59 -0.07 -9.90
CA VAL A 98 7.27 1.30 -9.51
C VAL A 98 7.03 2.11 -10.77
N GLU A 99 5.87 2.74 -10.87
CA GLU A 99 5.48 3.55 -12.02
C GLU A 99 5.18 4.98 -11.59
N TYR A 100 5.77 5.94 -12.28
CA TYR A 100 5.48 7.36 -12.12
C TYR A 100 4.73 7.88 -13.34
N LEU A 101 3.45 8.19 -13.16
CA LEU A 101 2.54 8.68 -14.19
C LEU A 101 2.37 10.19 -14.04
N TYR A 102 2.66 10.95 -15.09
CA TYR A 102 2.70 12.42 -15.02
C TYR A 102 2.23 13.07 -16.33
N LEU A 103 1.87 14.36 -16.27
CA LEU A 103 1.47 15.14 -17.45
C LEU A 103 2.64 15.85 -18.14
N ASP A 104 3.60 16.37 -17.36
CA ASP A 104 4.72 17.14 -17.92
C ASP A 104 5.91 17.21 -16.95
N LEU A 105 7.14 17.00 -17.45
CA LEU A 105 8.39 17.13 -16.67
C LEU A 105 9.28 18.26 -17.16
N GLN A 106 8.75 19.22 -17.92
CA GLN A 106 9.53 20.32 -18.48
C GLN A 106 9.13 21.68 -17.89
N THR A 107 7.85 21.83 -17.54
CA THR A 107 7.22 23.10 -17.14
C THR A 107 6.47 22.95 -15.81
N CYS A 108 5.86 21.80 -15.54
CA CYS A 108 5.07 21.57 -14.33
C CYS A 108 5.93 21.36 -13.08
N ASN A 109 6.03 22.39 -12.22
CA ASN A 109 6.81 22.34 -10.97
C ASN A 109 6.38 21.20 -10.03
N ARG A 110 5.09 20.84 -9.99
CA ARG A 110 4.57 19.75 -9.14
C ARG A 110 5.05 18.38 -9.61
N CYS A 111 5.00 18.15 -10.92
CA CYS A 111 5.52 16.92 -11.51
C CYS A 111 7.04 16.86 -11.42
N ILE A 112 7.75 17.95 -11.70
CA ILE A 112 9.22 18.02 -11.59
C ILE A 112 9.68 17.81 -10.15
N GLY A 113 9.01 18.47 -9.19
CA GLY A 113 9.32 18.33 -7.77
C GLY A 113 9.06 16.91 -7.27
N THR A 114 7.91 16.33 -7.62
CA THR A 114 7.59 14.95 -7.24
C THR A 114 8.55 13.95 -7.86
N ASP A 115 8.96 14.16 -9.12
CA ASP A 115 9.96 13.35 -9.83
C ASP A 115 11.30 13.34 -9.09
N ALA A 116 11.81 14.51 -8.71
CA ALA A 116 13.06 14.64 -7.99
C ALA A 116 13.02 13.96 -6.62
N VAL A 117 11.95 14.14 -5.86
CA VAL A 117 11.77 13.47 -4.56
C VAL A 117 11.70 11.95 -4.74
N LEU A 118 10.93 11.48 -5.72
CA LEU A 118 10.77 10.05 -5.98
C LEU A 118 12.07 9.39 -6.43
N ASP A 119 12.85 10.04 -7.30
CA ASP A 119 14.18 9.55 -7.72
C ASP A 119 15.09 9.29 -6.52
N GLU A 120 15.14 10.24 -5.58
CA GLU A 120 15.95 10.11 -4.37
C GLU A 120 15.46 8.97 -3.47
N VAL A 121 14.14 8.82 -3.32
CA VAL A 121 13.53 7.75 -2.51
C VAL A 121 13.81 6.39 -3.14
N ILE A 122 13.61 6.22 -4.45
CA ILE A 122 13.87 4.94 -5.13
C ILE A 122 15.36 4.60 -5.09
N ALA A 123 16.25 5.56 -5.29
CA ALA A 123 17.69 5.35 -5.16
C ALA A 123 18.08 4.86 -3.76
N THR A 124 17.38 5.34 -2.72
CA THR A 124 17.61 4.95 -1.32
C THR A 124 17.01 3.58 -0.99
N LEU A 125 15.81 3.27 -1.48
CA LEU A 125 15.09 2.03 -1.16
C LEU A 125 15.59 0.83 -1.97
N THR A 126 16.05 1.04 -3.20
CA THR A 126 16.45 -0.06 -4.09
C THR A 126 17.52 -0.99 -3.47
N PRO A 127 18.60 -0.49 -2.85
CA PRO A 127 19.57 -1.36 -2.18
C PRO A 127 18.95 -2.16 -1.02
N ALA A 128 18.07 -1.56 -0.23
CA ALA A 128 17.41 -2.21 0.89
C ALA A 128 16.45 -3.32 0.42
N LEU A 129 15.66 -3.06 -0.62
CA LEU A 129 14.76 -4.04 -1.22
C LEU A 129 15.53 -5.19 -1.88
N LYS A 130 16.68 -4.89 -2.50
CA LYS A 130 17.57 -5.91 -3.07
C LYS A 130 18.12 -6.87 -2.00
N LEU A 131 18.44 -6.38 -0.80
CA LEU A 131 18.85 -7.23 0.32
C LEU A 131 17.72 -8.18 0.75
N ALA A 132 16.46 -7.75 0.63
CA ALA A 132 15.28 -8.58 0.90
C ALA A 132 14.91 -9.51 -0.28
N GLY A 133 15.73 -9.58 -1.33
CA GLY A 133 15.52 -10.45 -2.49
C GLY A 133 14.53 -9.91 -3.52
N TYR A 134 14.24 -8.61 -3.49
CA TYR A 134 13.40 -7.96 -4.49
C TYR A 134 14.23 -7.29 -5.59
N GLU A 135 13.70 -7.30 -6.81
CA GLU A 135 14.21 -6.50 -7.92
C GLU A 135 13.24 -5.35 -8.20
N VAL A 136 13.74 -4.12 -8.22
CA VAL A 136 12.92 -2.91 -8.44
C VAL A 136 13.02 -2.49 -9.90
N GLU A 137 11.90 -2.46 -10.59
CA GLU A 137 11.74 -1.88 -11.93
C GLU A 137 11.08 -0.51 -11.78
N TYR A 138 11.75 0.56 -12.22
CA TYR A 138 11.25 1.93 -12.08
C TYR A 138 11.02 2.58 -13.44
N ASN A 139 9.77 2.92 -13.74
CA ASN A 139 9.33 3.43 -15.03
C ASN A 139 8.64 4.79 -14.89
N LYS A 140 9.00 5.75 -15.74
CA LYS A 140 8.37 7.06 -15.85
C LYS A 140 7.52 7.10 -17.12
N ILE A 141 6.24 7.40 -17.00
CA ILE A 141 5.26 7.34 -18.11
C ILE A 141 4.54 8.68 -18.23
N GLU A 142 4.86 9.42 -19.29
CA GLU A 142 4.16 10.66 -19.63
C GLU A 142 2.79 10.34 -20.23
N MET A 143 1.72 10.83 -19.60
CA MET A 143 0.34 10.71 -20.07
C MET A 143 0.07 11.71 -21.20
N LYS A 144 0.76 11.49 -22.33
CA LYS A 144 0.77 12.41 -23.48
C LYS A 144 -0.62 12.67 -24.08
N THR A 145 -1.49 11.66 -24.06
CA THR A 145 -2.81 11.73 -24.71
C THR A 145 -3.91 11.17 -23.81
N ALA A 146 -5.15 11.58 -24.09
CA ALA A 146 -6.34 11.12 -23.39
C ALA A 146 -6.60 9.62 -23.57
N GLU A 147 -6.16 9.04 -24.69
CA GLU A 147 -6.26 7.59 -24.94
C GLU A 147 -5.31 6.82 -24.03
N LEU A 148 -4.08 7.33 -23.86
CA LEU A 148 -3.10 6.73 -22.95
C LEU A 148 -3.56 6.83 -21.50
N ALA A 149 -4.09 8.00 -21.08
CA ALA A 149 -4.66 8.18 -19.75
C ALA A 149 -5.80 7.17 -19.47
N ARG A 150 -6.66 6.88 -20.46
CA ARG A 150 -7.70 5.84 -20.36
C ARG A 150 -7.13 4.44 -20.20
N GLN A 151 -6.11 4.09 -20.98
CA GLN A 151 -5.45 2.77 -20.90
C GLN A 151 -4.86 2.52 -19.52
N TYR A 152 -4.28 3.54 -18.91
CA TYR A 152 -3.67 3.45 -17.58
C TYR A 152 -4.67 3.76 -16.45
N GLN A 153 -5.94 4.06 -16.75
CA GLN A 153 -6.91 4.52 -15.75
C GLN A 153 -6.35 5.66 -14.87
N PHE A 154 -5.69 6.61 -15.52
CA PHE A 154 -5.03 7.73 -14.85
C PHE A 154 -6.08 8.73 -14.35
N LEU A 155 -6.04 9.04 -13.05
CA LEU A 155 -7.03 9.94 -12.45
C LEU A 155 -6.50 11.37 -12.37
N SER A 156 -5.25 11.54 -11.93
CA SER A 156 -4.68 12.86 -11.73
C SER A 156 -3.15 12.83 -11.70
N SER A 157 -2.53 13.94 -12.06
CA SER A 157 -1.08 14.11 -12.07
C SER A 157 -0.60 14.87 -10.85
N PRO A 158 0.51 14.47 -10.20
CA PRO A 158 1.28 13.24 -10.43
C PRO A 158 0.60 12.00 -9.80
N THR A 159 0.87 10.79 -10.32
CA THR A 159 0.46 9.52 -9.68
C THR A 159 1.63 8.56 -9.59
N ILE A 160 1.77 7.90 -8.44
CA ILE A 160 2.83 6.91 -8.19
C ILE A 160 2.15 5.57 -7.89
N ARG A 161 2.55 4.53 -8.61
CA ARG A 161 2.04 3.18 -8.43
C ARG A 161 3.14 2.22 -8.03
N VAL A 162 2.78 1.26 -7.20
CA VAL A 162 3.61 0.09 -6.88
C VAL A 162 2.78 -1.14 -7.24
N ASN A 163 3.32 -1.97 -8.12
CA ASN A 163 2.66 -3.15 -8.68
C ASN A 163 1.25 -2.85 -9.25
N GLY A 164 1.14 -1.73 -9.98
CA GLY A 164 -0.10 -1.27 -10.60
C GLY A 164 -1.10 -0.61 -9.64
N ARG A 165 -0.81 -0.54 -8.34
CA ARG A 165 -1.69 0.11 -7.34
C ARG A 165 -1.18 1.49 -6.98
N ASP A 166 -2.07 2.48 -7.00
CA ASP A 166 -1.81 3.81 -6.49
C ASP A 166 -1.53 3.79 -4.97
N ILE A 167 -0.35 4.27 -4.58
CA ILE A 167 0.13 4.19 -3.18
C ILE A 167 -0.63 5.11 -2.22
N PHE A 168 -1.37 6.10 -2.73
CA PHE A 168 -2.16 7.04 -1.94
C PHE A 168 -3.68 6.77 -1.99
N GLN A 169 -4.13 5.89 -2.88
CA GLN A 169 -5.52 5.41 -3.06
C GLN A 169 -6.56 6.48 -3.38
N SER A 170 -6.78 7.45 -2.48
CA SER A 170 -7.65 8.60 -2.73
C SER A 170 -6.94 9.68 -3.53
N VAL A 171 -7.74 10.42 -4.30
CA VAL A 171 -7.29 11.57 -5.08
C VAL A 171 -7.93 12.82 -4.49
N ALA A 172 -7.08 13.78 -4.11
CA ALA A 172 -7.45 15.14 -3.77
C ALA A 172 -6.76 16.06 -4.78
N GLU A 173 -7.41 17.18 -5.14
CA GLU A 173 -6.92 18.06 -6.20
C GLU A 173 -7.09 19.54 -5.84
N ASN A 174 -6.21 20.36 -6.41
CA ASN A 174 -6.31 21.83 -6.41
C ASN A 174 -5.74 22.38 -7.71
N GLY A 175 -6.02 23.65 -8.02
CA GLY A 175 -5.56 24.29 -9.25
C GLY A 175 -4.04 24.20 -9.42
N CYS A 176 -3.56 23.80 -10.61
CA CYS A 176 -2.18 24.04 -11.00
C CYS A 176 -2.09 25.11 -12.06
N ASP A 177 -1.46 26.23 -11.71
CA ASP A 177 -1.09 27.30 -12.65
C ASP A 177 -0.29 26.73 -13.83
N CYS A 178 0.63 25.81 -13.54
CA CYS A 178 1.49 25.18 -14.52
C CYS A 178 0.74 24.41 -15.62
N CYS A 179 -0.17 23.52 -15.24
CA CYS A 179 -0.94 22.69 -16.16
C CYS A 179 -2.02 23.52 -16.85
N SER A 180 -2.48 24.58 -16.16
CA SER A 180 -3.38 25.55 -16.74
C SER A 180 -2.72 26.38 -17.82
N GLU A 181 -1.45 26.78 -17.63
CA GLU A 181 -0.65 27.43 -18.67
C GLU A 181 -0.35 26.48 -19.83
N ILE A 182 0.06 25.25 -19.56
CA ILE A 182 0.36 24.25 -20.60
C ILE A 182 -0.86 24.01 -21.50
N SER A 183 -2.03 23.84 -20.89
CA SER A 183 -3.27 23.55 -21.62
C SER A 183 -3.95 24.82 -22.14
N GLY A 184 -3.81 25.97 -21.50
CA GLY A 184 -4.64 27.15 -21.78
C GLY A 184 -6.09 27.01 -21.28
N ALA A 185 -6.34 26.10 -20.34
CA ALA A 185 -7.62 25.91 -19.65
C ALA A 185 -7.37 25.79 -18.13
N ASP A 186 -8.38 26.00 -17.30
CA ASP A 186 -8.23 25.80 -15.85
C ASP A 186 -8.12 24.29 -15.54
N VAL A 187 -7.05 23.89 -14.86
CA VAL A 187 -6.71 22.48 -14.60
C VAL A 187 -6.32 22.28 -13.15
N ASP A 188 -7.08 21.43 -12.46
CA ASP A 188 -6.74 20.90 -11.15
C ASP A 188 -5.77 19.72 -11.26
N CYS A 189 -4.83 19.63 -10.34
CA CYS A 189 -3.83 18.55 -10.25
C CYS A 189 -3.75 17.99 -8.84
N ARG A 190 -3.19 16.78 -8.73
CA ARG A 190 -3.21 15.97 -7.51
C ARG A 190 -2.38 16.56 -6.38
N VAL A 191 -3.03 16.80 -5.24
CA VAL A 191 -2.36 17.03 -3.96
C VAL A 191 -2.31 15.75 -3.13
N PHE A 192 -1.34 15.70 -2.25
CA PHE A 192 -1.05 14.56 -1.40
C PHE A 192 -1.39 14.92 0.04
N GLU A 193 -2.31 14.17 0.66
CA GLU A 193 -2.70 14.39 2.04
C GLU A 193 -1.96 13.43 2.99
N HIS A 194 -1.34 13.98 4.03
CA HIS A 194 -0.67 13.19 5.06
C HIS A 194 -0.71 13.93 6.40
N ASN A 195 -1.06 13.22 7.48
CA ASN A 195 -1.19 13.78 8.84
C ASN A 195 -2.07 15.05 8.94
N GLY A 196 -3.08 15.18 8.07
CA GLY A 196 -3.99 16.33 8.04
C GLY A 196 -3.44 17.56 7.31
N GLU A 197 -2.26 17.46 6.71
CA GLU A 197 -1.69 18.49 5.84
C GLU A 197 -1.78 18.07 4.37
N SER A 198 -1.86 19.05 3.47
CA SER A 198 -1.91 18.85 2.02
C SER A 198 -0.64 19.38 1.37
N TYR A 199 -0.04 18.56 0.51
CA TYR A 199 1.23 18.83 -0.16
C TYR A 199 1.07 18.77 -1.68
N GLU A 200 1.57 19.78 -2.39
CA GLU A 200 1.62 19.75 -3.86
C GLU A 200 2.77 18.91 -4.42
N ILE A 201 3.82 18.77 -3.61
CA ILE A 201 4.97 17.88 -3.81
C ILE A 201 5.12 17.08 -2.52
N PRO A 202 4.99 15.74 -2.55
CA PRO A 202 5.02 14.93 -1.34
C PRO A 202 6.43 14.91 -0.74
N PRO A 203 6.59 14.97 0.60
CA PRO A 203 7.89 14.85 1.24
C PRO A 203 8.46 13.42 1.11
N LYS A 204 9.78 13.27 1.27
CA LYS A 204 10.50 12.00 1.07
C LYS A 204 10.00 10.90 1.99
N GLU A 205 9.71 11.25 3.24
CA GLU A 205 9.25 10.35 4.29
C GLU A 205 7.90 9.74 3.92
N MET A 206 6.97 10.58 3.42
CA MET A 206 5.65 10.16 2.98
C MET A 206 5.73 9.18 1.81
N LEU A 207 6.58 9.45 0.80
CA LEU A 207 6.77 8.53 -0.32
C LEU A 207 7.43 7.22 0.11
N ALA A 208 8.47 7.30 0.93
CA ALA A 208 9.20 6.11 1.40
C ALA A 208 8.28 5.19 2.21
N GLU A 209 7.50 5.74 3.13
CA GLU A 209 6.52 4.99 3.91
C GLU A 209 5.47 4.33 3.01
N ALA A 210 4.84 5.10 2.12
CA ALA A 210 3.79 4.59 1.23
C ALA A 210 4.30 3.48 0.29
N ILE A 211 5.51 3.60 -0.25
CA ILE A 211 6.13 2.55 -1.08
C ILE A 211 6.39 1.29 -0.25
N LEU A 212 6.99 1.44 0.94
CA LEU A 212 7.27 0.29 1.81
C LEU A 212 5.98 -0.42 2.24
N GLN A 213 4.94 0.32 2.61
CA GLN A 213 3.63 -0.23 2.91
C GLN A 213 3.07 -0.97 1.69
N ALA A 214 3.12 -0.39 0.48
CA ALA A 214 2.64 -1.05 -0.73
C ALA A 214 3.41 -2.34 -1.06
N VAL A 215 4.71 -2.42 -0.75
CA VAL A 215 5.54 -3.61 -0.97
C VAL A 215 5.27 -4.70 0.07
N PHE A 216 5.10 -4.34 1.35
CA PHE A 216 5.07 -5.31 2.45
C PHE A 216 3.67 -5.61 3.00
N SER A 217 2.68 -4.75 2.78
CA SER A 217 1.32 -5.01 3.22
C SER A 217 0.66 -6.05 2.32
N ARG A 218 0.25 -7.18 2.91
CA ARG A 218 -0.69 -8.16 2.32
C ARG A 218 -2.11 -7.59 2.28
N THR A 219 -2.28 -6.45 1.65
CA THR A 219 -3.61 -5.98 1.30
C THR A 219 -4.02 -6.68 0.02
N GLU A 220 -4.99 -7.58 0.14
CA GLU A 220 -5.76 -8.12 -0.98
C GLU A 220 -6.03 -7.00 -1.98
N SER A 221 -5.63 -7.22 -3.23
CA SER A 221 -6.01 -6.35 -4.35
C SER A 221 -7.53 -6.35 -4.45
N GLY A 222 -8.16 -5.38 -3.82
CA GLY A 222 -9.53 -5.01 -4.12
C GLY A 222 -9.57 -4.49 -5.55
N CYS A 223 -9.79 -5.38 -6.52
CA CYS A 223 -10.19 -5.00 -7.86
C CYS A 223 -11.54 -4.27 -7.76
N SER A 224 -11.51 -2.94 -7.67
CA SER A 224 -12.73 -2.18 -7.91
C SER A 224 -12.99 -2.23 -9.42
N CYS A 225 -13.88 -3.13 -9.83
CA CYS A 225 -14.46 -3.13 -11.16
C CYS A 225 -15.46 -1.96 -11.30
N GLY A 226 -14.95 -0.74 -11.19
CA GLY A 226 -15.62 0.47 -11.65
C GLY A 226 -15.33 0.69 -13.12
N ASN A 227 -16.33 1.11 -13.89
CA ASN A 227 -16.08 1.60 -15.24
C ASN A 227 -15.30 2.91 -15.14
N TYR A 228 -14.02 2.90 -15.51
CA TYR A 228 -13.21 4.10 -15.56
C TYR A 228 -13.79 5.09 -16.58
N GLU A 229 -13.94 6.35 -16.16
CA GLU A 229 -14.20 7.48 -17.04
C GLU A 229 -13.08 8.50 -16.91
N LEU A 230 -12.73 9.16 -18.02
CA LEU A 230 -11.72 10.22 -17.99
C LEU A 230 -12.23 11.37 -17.09
N PRO A 231 -11.54 11.73 -16.01
CA PRO A 231 -12.03 12.76 -15.10
C PRO A 231 -11.89 14.16 -15.69
N ASP A 232 -12.62 15.12 -15.11
CA ASP A 232 -12.81 16.45 -15.72
C ASP A 232 -11.52 17.28 -15.78
N ASN A 233 -10.64 17.16 -14.78
CA ASN A 233 -9.29 17.74 -14.79
C ASN A 233 -8.51 17.36 -16.08
N LEU A 234 -8.53 16.08 -16.45
CA LEU A 234 -7.83 15.55 -17.62
C LEU A 234 -8.54 15.91 -18.91
N LYS A 235 -9.88 15.95 -18.94
CA LYS A 235 -10.64 16.47 -20.08
C LYS A 235 -10.23 17.91 -20.37
N SER A 236 -10.28 18.78 -19.36
CA SER A 236 -9.87 20.18 -19.46
C SER A 236 -8.43 20.32 -19.96
N PHE A 237 -7.51 19.53 -19.39
CA PHE A 237 -6.10 19.56 -19.79
C PHE A 237 -5.90 19.19 -21.28
N TYR A 238 -6.47 18.07 -21.73
CA TYR A 238 -6.26 17.59 -23.10
C TYR A 238 -7.01 18.43 -24.13
N GLU A 239 -8.23 18.87 -23.83
CA GLU A 239 -9.01 19.75 -24.71
C GLU A 239 -8.35 21.13 -24.82
N GLY A 240 -7.88 21.69 -23.69
CA GLY A 240 -7.10 22.92 -23.68
C GLY A 240 -5.87 22.80 -24.57
N LYS A 241 -5.02 21.78 -24.33
CA LYS A 241 -3.78 21.56 -25.09
C LYS A 241 -4.05 21.46 -26.60
N LYS A 242 -5.14 20.80 -26.99
CA LYS A 242 -5.60 20.74 -28.39
C LYS A 242 -6.02 22.12 -28.93
N ASN A 243 -6.79 22.89 -28.19
CA ASN A 243 -7.25 24.23 -28.62
C ASN A 243 -6.10 25.24 -28.72
N LYS A 244 -5.14 25.19 -27.80
CA LYS A 244 -3.95 26.06 -27.78
C LYS A 244 -3.01 25.77 -28.96
N SER A 245 -2.82 24.49 -29.30
CA SER A 245 -2.05 24.10 -30.49
C SER A 245 -2.74 24.52 -31.80
N VAL A 246 -4.07 24.52 -31.86
CA VAL A 246 -4.85 24.99 -33.02
C VAL A 246 -4.78 26.52 -33.18
N CYS A 247 -4.68 27.28 -32.08
CA CYS A 247 -4.61 28.75 -32.12
C CYS A 247 -3.20 29.33 -32.39
N SER A 248 -2.16 28.50 -32.54
CA SER A 248 -0.79 28.98 -32.71
C SER A 248 -0.38 29.30 -34.16
N CYS A 249 -1.32 29.28 -35.11
CA CYS A 249 -1.08 29.64 -36.51
C CYS A 249 -2.25 30.47 -37.08
N GLY A 250 -2.19 31.78 -36.86
CA GLY A 250 -3.13 32.76 -37.42
C GLY A 250 -2.50 34.14 -37.47
N ASP A 251 -1.29 34.26 -38.02
CA ASP A 251 -0.73 35.55 -38.45
C ASP A 251 -1.61 36.14 -39.57
N ASN A 252 -2.64 36.86 -39.15
CA ASN A 252 -3.15 38.07 -39.79
C ASN A 252 -4.08 38.77 -38.81
N CYS A 253 -3.48 39.38 -37.79
CA CYS A 253 -4.08 40.50 -37.08
C CYS A 253 -3.25 41.75 -37.38
N CYS A 254 -3.90 42.66 -38.12
CA CYS A 254 -3.54 44.05 -38.45
C CYS A 254 -2.51 44.27 -39.55
#